data_AF-A0A4Y9NET1-F1
#
_entry.id   AF-A0A4Y9NET1-F1
#
_cell.length_a   1.000
_cell.length_b   1.000
_cell.length_c   1.000
_cell.angle_alpha   90.00
_cell.angle_beta   90.00
_cell.angle_gamma   90.00
#
_symmetry.space_group_name_H-M   'P 1'
#
loop_
_entity.id
_entity.type
_entity.pdbx_description
1 polymer ?
#
loop_
_entity_poly.entity_id
_entity_poly.type
_entity_poly.pdbx_seq_one_letter_code
_entity_poly.pdbx_strand_id
1 'polypeptide(L)'
;MTVVRLPTRGRWAWDARGSNRAVRVSPHADENVVNLSLWRDDVCVGTVRLLPGEAASLVTGLTEGLAELADRLETGRPADTDRMHEMELRLARIESRLGPPTWRTTAARAAEALGSWRSRIRRPGPTPSGA
;
A
#
# COMPACT_ATOMS: atom_id res chain seq x y z
N MET A 1 -7.68 -53.39 7.94
CA MET A 1 -6.78 -52.23 7.79
C MET A 1 -7.62 -51.05 7.36
N THR A 2 -7.86 -50.09 8.26
CA THR A 2 -8.70 -48.93 7.96
C THR A 2 -7.79 -47.80 7.49
N VAL A 3 -7.87 -47.45 6.22
CA VAL A 3 -7.12 -46.33 5.64
C VAL A 3 -7.86 -45.05 5.98
N VAL A 4 -7.31 -44.25 6.87
CA VAL A 4 -7.80 -42.89 7.12
C VAL A 4 -7.45 -42.04 5.92
N ARG A 5 -8.46 -41.57 5.18
CA ARG A 5 -8.28 -40.58 4.12
C ARG A 5 -7.74 -39.30 4.77
N LEU A 6 -6.52 -38.89 4.44
CA LEU A 6 -6.07 -37.56 4.82
C LEU A 6 -6.89 -36.51 4.04
N PRO A 7 -7.31 -35.41 4.67
CA PRO A 7 -8.07 -34.38 4.00
C PRO A 7 -7.31 -33.84 2.79
N THR A 8 -8.02 -33.70 1.68
CA THR A 8 -7.53 -33.36 0.33
C THR A 8 -6.90 -31.97 0.22
N ARG A 9 -7.02 -31.13 1.26
CA ARG A 9 -6.48 -29.76 1.31
C ARG A 9 -5.82 -29.44 2.64
N GLY A 10 -4.91 -30.31 3.09
CA GLY A 10 -4.07 -29.97 4.23
C GLY A 10 -3.19 -28.77 3.88
N ARG A 11 -3.30 -27.65 4.61
CA ARG A 11 -2.36 -26.53 4.42
C ARG A 11 -1.09 -26.81 5.22
N TRP A 12 0.06 -26.60 4.59
CA TRP A 12 1.36 -26.77 5.21
C TRP A 12 1.97 -25.40 5.54
N ALA A 13 2.57 -25.30 6.71
CA ALA A 13 3.43 -24.19 7.13
C ALA A 13 4.82 -24.75 7.46
N TRP A 14 5.84 -24.31 6.73
CA TRP A 14 7.22 -24.79 6.88
C TRP A 14 7.97 -24.03 7.97
N ASP A 15 8.86 -24.72 8.70
CA ASP A 15 9.73 -24.12 9.73
C ASP A 15 10.81 -23.24 9.08
N ALA A 16 10.98 -22.01 9.60
CA ALA A 16 12.00 -21.07 9.15
C ALA A 16 13.44 -21.54 9.41
N ARG A 17 13.65 -22.47 10.35
CA ARG A 17 14.98 -23.03 10.70
C ARG A 17 15.47 -24.09 9.71
N GLY A 18 14.66 -24.45 8.72
CA GLY A 18 15.02 -25.41 7.66
C GLY A 18 13.82 -26.18 7.14
N SER A 19 13.89 -26.63 5.88
CA SER A 19 12.78 -27.27 5.14
C SER A 19 12.39 -28.67 5.62
N ASN A 20 12.97 -29.14 6.72
CA ASN A 20 12.75 -30.49 7.24
C ASN A 20 11.68 -30.57 8.34
N ARG A 21 11.07 -29.44 8.72
CA ARG A 21 9.97 -29.43 9.69
C ARG A 21 8.82 -28.62 9.16
N ALA A 22 7.61 -29.08 9.45
CA ALA A 22 6.40 -28.37 9.05
C ALA A 22 5.23 -28.69 9.98
N VAL A 23 4.28 -27.78 10.02
CA VAL A 23 2.96 -28.01 10.59
C VAL A 23 1.96 -28.22 9.46
N ARG A 24 1.17 -29.29 9.55
CA ARG A 24 0.06 -29.55 8.64
C ARG A 24 -1.27 -29.33 9.36
N VAL A 25 -2.12 -28.50 8.78
CA VAL A 25 -3.50 -28.26 9.20
C VAL A 25 -4.42 -29.21 8.44
N SER A 26 -5.18 -30.03 9.14
CA SER A 26 -6.05 -31.06 8.56
C SER A 26 -7.46 -30.96 9.15
N PRO A 27 -8.43 -30.36 8.44
CA PRO A 27 -9.80 -30.26 8.92
C PRO A 27 -10.54 -31.60 8.79
N HIS A 28 -11.33 -31.93 9.80
CA HIS A 28 -12.15 -33.13 9.92
C HIS A 28 -13.59 -32.69 10.19
N ALA A 29 -14.32 -32.40 9.11
CA ALA A 29 -15.62 -31.72 9.18
C ALA A 29 -16.70 -32.58 9.87
N ASP A 30 -16.69 -33.88 9.60
CA ASP A 30 -17.68 -34.82 10.17
C ASP A 30 -17.52 -34.95 11.69
N GLU A 31 -16.28 -34.84 12.18
CA GLU A 31 -15.95 -34.86 13.60
C GLU A 31 -15.92 -33.46 14.26
N ASN A 32 -16.18 -32.40 13.48
CA ASN A 32 -16.13 -31.01 13.90
C ASN A 32 -14.81 -30.63 14.64
N VAL A 33 -13.67 -31.06 14.10
CA VAL A 33 -12.34 -30.77 14.67
C VAL A 33 -11.32 -30.40 13.60
N VAL A 34 -10.24 -29.76 14.03
CA VAL A 34 -9.04 -29.50 13.21
C VAL A 34 -7.85 -30.17 13.86
N ASN A 35 -7.14 -31.01 13.11
CA ASN A 35 -5.89 -31.60 13.55
C ASN A 35 -4.71 -30.72 13.08
N LEU A 36 -3.85 -30.35 14.03
CA LEU A 36 -2.54 -29.77 13.77
C LEU A 36 -1.49 -30.84 14.01
N SER A 37 -0.74 -31.19 12.98
CA SER A 37 0.31 -32.22 13.07
C SER A 37 1.66 -31.60 12.80
N LEU A 38 2.64 -31.90 13.65
CA LEU A 38 4.04 -31.55 13.48
C LEU A 38 4.76 -32.68 12.77
N TRP A 39 5.43 -32.34 11.68
CA TRP A 39 6.17 -33.27 10.85
C TRP A 39 7.66 -32.94 10.91
N ARG A 40 8.47 -33.99 10.91
CA ARG A 40 9.91 -33.93 10.70
C ARG A 40 10.26 -34.97 9.64
N ASP A 41 10.94 -34.54 8.58
CA ASP A 41 11.10 -35.33 7.37
C ASP A 41 9.72 -35.76 6.85
N ASP A 42 9.51 -37.06 6.69
CA ASP A 42 8.28 -37.71 6.29
C ASP A 42 7.50 -38.32 7.47
N VAL A 43 7.90 -38.02 8.71
CA VAL A 43 7.34 -38.61 9.93
C VAL A 43 6.54 -37.58 10.72
N CYS A 44 5.31 -37.93 11.09
CA CYS A 44 4.52 -37.17 12.06
C CYS A 44 5.06 -37.41 13.48
N VAL A 45 5.60 -36.37 14.10
CA VAL A 45 6.23 -36.45 15.43
C VAL A 45 5.33 -35.92 16.56
N GLY A 46 4.18 -35.33 16.22
CA GLY A 46 3.19 -34.91 17.20
C GLY A 46 1.90 -34.43 16.55
N THR A 47 0.77 -34.59 17.25
CA THR A 47 -0.54 -34.13 16.78
C THR A 47 -1.34 -33.56 17.94
N VAL A 48 -2.01 -32.44 17.69
CA VAL A 48 -3.02 -31.87 18.56
C VAL A 48 -4.34 -31.80 17.79
N ARG A 49 -5.43 -32.19 18.44
CA ARG A 49 -6.78 -32.07 17.93
C ARG A 49 -7.47 -30.92 18.64
N LEU A 50 -8.00 -29.98 17.87
CA LEU A 50 -8.64 -28.77 18.37
C LEU A 50 -10.11 -28.73 17.96
N LEU A 51 -10.96 -28.31 18.89
CA LEU A 51 -12.32 -27.85 18.61
C LEU A 51 -12.29 -26.52 17.84
N PRO A 52 -13.38 -26.12 17.16
CA PRO A 52 -13.41 -24.87 16.40
C PRO A 52 -13.12 -23.63 17.26
N GLY A 53 -13.59 -23.60 18.51
CA GLY A 53 -13.31 -22.51 19.45
C GLY A 53 -11.83 -22.43 19.83
N GLU A 54 -11.18 -23.56 20.09
CA GLU A 54 -9.76 -23.62 20.43
C GLU A 54 -8.88 -23.25 19.22
N ALA A 55 -9.28 -23.68 18.03
CA ALA A 55 -8.63 -23.28 16.78
C ALA A 55 -8.76 -21.76 16.54
N ALA A 56 -9.92 -21.17 16.84
CA ALA A 56 -10.11 -19.72 16.78
C ALA A 56 -9.20 -18.98 17.77
N SER A 57 -9.12 -19.45 19.03
CA SER A 57 -8.20 -18.88 20.03
C SER A 57 -6.74 -18.96 19.59
N LEU A 58 -6.32 -20.06 18.98
CA LEU A 58 -4.98 -20.18 18.40
C LEU A 58 -4.75 -19.15 17.29
N VAL A 59 -5.71 -18.96 16.38
CA VAL A 59 -5.62 -17.96 15.30
C VAL A 59 -5.53 -16.54 15.86
N THR A 60 -6.27 -16.24 16.93
CA THR A 60 -6.16 -14.96 17.63
C THR A 60 -4.74 -14.74 18.14
N GLY A 61 -4.18 -15.68 18.90
CA GLY A 61 -2.80 -15.55 19.40
C GLY A 61 -1.74 -15.45 18.29
N LEU A 62 -1.93 -16.15 17.17
CA LEU A 62 -1.07 -15.99 16.00
C LEU A 62 -1.15 -14.58 15.40
N THR A 63 -2.37 -14.03 15.29
CA THR A 63 -2.60 -12.70 14.71
C THR A 63 -2.05 -11.60 15.61
N GLU A 64 -2.25 -11.72 16.92
CA GLU A 64 -1.70 -10.80 17.93
C GLU A 64 -0.17 -10.80 17.90
N GLY A 65 0.46 -11.99 17.93
CA GLY A 65 1.92 -12.07 17.84
C GLY A 65 2.50 -11.53 16.53
N LEU A 66 1.76 -11.66 15.41
CA LEU A 66 2.13 -11.04 14.14
C LEU A 66 2.02 -9.51 14.18
N ALA A 67 1.00 -8.96 14.83
CA ALA A 67 0.86 -7.52 15.03
C ALA A 67 2.05 -6.97 15.86
N GLU A 68 2.40 -7.63 16.97
CA GLU A 68 3.56 -7.23 17.79
C GLU A 68 4.90 -7.30 17.04
N LEU A 69 5.04 -8.24 16.09
CA LEU A 69 6.21 -8.31 15.22
C LEU A 69 6.22 -7.17 14.18
N ALA A 70 5.07 -6.80 13.63
CA ALA A 70 4.93 -5.70 12.68
C ALA A 70 5.23 -4.35 13.35
N ASP A 71 4.69 -4.11 14.54
CA ASP A 71 4.91 -2.87 15.32
C ASP A 71 6.41 -2.67 15.62
N ARG A 72 7.14 -3.75 15.89
CA ARG A 72 8.60 -3.69 16.08
C ARG A 72 9.36 -3.27 14.82
N LEU A 73 8.91 -3.68 13.64
CA LEU A 73 9.49 -3.25 12.37
C LEU A 73 9.20 -1.78 12.09
N GLU A 74 8.00 -1.32 12.43
CA GLU A 74 7.58 0.07 12.24
C GLU A 74 8.27 1.03 13.21
N THR A 75 8.49 0.63 14.46
CA THR A 75 9.19 1.44 15.46
C THR A 75 10.63 1.78 15.04
N GLY A 76 11.26 0.96 14.19
CA GLY A 76 12.60 1.22 13.64
C GLY A 76 12.61 2.08 12.36
N ARG A 77 11.44 2.41 11.81
CA ARG A 77 11.27 3.19 10.58
C ARG A 77 10.87 4.62 10.96
N PRO A 78 11.44 5.67 10.33
CA PRO A 78 10.98 7.04 10.57
C PRO A 78 9.47 7.11 10.37
N ALA A 79 8.79 7.87 11.24
CA ALA A 79 7.34 7.97 11.22
C ALA A 79 6.86 8.32 9.81
N ASP A 80 5.77 7.71 9.37
CA ASP A 80 5.30 7.87 7.99
C ASP A 80 5.02 9.36 7.65
N THR A 81 4.67 10.15 8.66
CA THR A 81 4.55 11.61 8.62
C THR A 81 5.88 12.31 8.32
N ASP A 82 6.97 11.88 8.93
CA ASP A 82 8.31 12.46 8.71
C ASP A 82 8.77 12.18 7.28
N ARG A 83 8.48 10.98 6.78
CA ARG A 83 8.77 10.59 5.41
C ARG A 83 7.93 11.37 4.39
N MET A 84 6.65 11.57 4.67
CA MET A 84 5.77 12.38 3.83
C MET A 84 6.26 13.83 3.79
N HIS A 85 6.60 14.39 4.95
CA HIS A 85 7.14 15.74 5.06
C HIS A 85 8.47 15.89 4.30
N GLU A 86 9.36 14.89 4.39
CA GLU A 86 10.58 14.86 3.57
C GLU A 86 10.24 14.87 2.07
N MET A 87 9.25 14.08 1.66
CA MET A 87 8.82 14.01 0.26
C MET A 87 8.26 15.35 -0.22
N GLU A 88 7.43 16.01 0.58
CA GLU A 88 6.87 17.34 0.31
C GLU A 88 7.99 18.39 0.16
N LEU A 89 8.97 18.38 1.06
CA LEU A 89 10.14 19.27 0.98
C LEU A 89 10.95 19.03 -0.29
N ARG A 90 11.11 17.76 -0.70
CA ARG A 90 11.79 17.40 -1.96
C ARG A 90 10.98 17.87 -3.17
N LEU A 91 9.66 17.74 -3.14
CA LEU A 91 8.77 18.18 -4.21
C LEU A 91 8.82 19.70 -4.38
N ALA A 92 8.71 20.45 -3.28
CA ALA A 92 8.81 21.91 -3.29
C ALA A 92 10.17 22.39 -3.86
N ARG A 93 11.26 21.66 -3.57
CA ARG A 93 12.58 21.93 -4.15
C ARG A 93 12.61 21.69 -5.66
N ILE A 94 11.91 20.68 -6.17
CA ILE A 94 11.82 20.43 -7.61
C ILE A 94 10.97 21.51 -8.28
N GLU A 95 9.82 21.84 -7.72
CA GLU A 95 8.90 22.85 -8.26
C GLU A 95 9.55 24.24 -8.34
N SER A 96 10.29 24.64 -7.29
CA SER A 96 11.05 25.89 -7.29
C SER A 96 12.12 25.98 -8.37
N ARG A 97 12.70 24.84 -8.80
CA ARG A 97 13.65 24.79 -9.93
C ARG A 97 12.96 24.90 -11.28
N LEU A 98 11.70 24.48 -11.37
CA LEU A 98 10.96 24.44 -12.63
C LEU A 98 10.41 25.82 -13.04
N GLY A 99 10.14 26.72 -12.08
CA GLY A 99 9.67 28.09 -12.34
C GLY A 99 8.37 28.19 -13.16
N PRO A 100 7.70 29.36 -13.23
CA PRO A 100 6.59 29.53 -14.17
C PRO A 100 7.13 29.51 -15.60
N PRO A 101 6.49 28.77 -16.54
CA PRO A 101 7.02 28.66 -17.88
C PRO A 101 6.99 30.02 -18.57
N THR A 102 8.13 30.42 -19.14
CA THR A 102 8.40 31.74 -19.71
C THR A 102 7.41 32.18 -20.78
N TRP A 103 6.74 31.24 -21.46
CA TRP A 103 5.72 31.55 -22.45
C TRP A 103 4.48 32.26 -21.86
N ARG A 104 4.15 32.04 -20.58
CA ARG A 104 3.01 32.71 -19.91
C ARG A 104 3.29 34.18 -19.63
N THR A 105 4.51 34.53 -19.25
CA THR A 105 4.89 35.94 -19.02
C THR A 105 5.07 36.71 -20.32
N THR A 106 5.54 36.05 -21.39
CA THR A 106 5.58 36.66 -22.73
C THR A 106 4.17 36.84 -23.32
N ALA A 107 3.26 35.88 -23.13
CA ALA A 107 1.88 36.00 -23.61
C ALA A 107 1.10 37.11 -22.89
N ALA A 108 1.28 37.28 -21.58
CA ALA A 108 0.67 38.37 -20.82
C ALA A 108 1.13 39.75 -21.33
N ARG A 109 2.44 39.92 -21.58
CA ARG A 109 2.99 41.17 -22.15
C ARG A 109 2.51 41.43 -23.58
N ALA A 110 2.36 40.39 -24.39
CA ALA A 110 1.81 40.52 -25.75
C ALA A 110 0.33 40.92 -25.75
N ALA A 111 -0.47 40.37 -24.82
CA ALA A 111 -1.87 40.73 -24.66
C ALA A 111 -2.04 42.20 -24.19
N GLU A 112 -1.21 42.67 -23.27
CA GLU A 112 -1.18 44.08 -22.83
C GLU A 112 -0.78 45.02 -23.99
N ALA A 113 0.22 44.64 -24.79
CA ALA A 113 0.64 45.42 -25.95
C ALA A 113 -0.48 45.55 -27.00
N LEU A 114 -1.21 44.46 -27.29
CA LEU A 114 -2.34 44.46 -28.22
C LEU A 114 -3.54 45.28 -27.70
N GLY A 115 -3.78 45.29 -26.38
CA GLY A 115 -4.78 46.14 -25.74
C GLY A 115 -4.49 47.64 -25.90
N SER A 116 -3.21 48.02 -25.76
CA SER A 116 -2.75 49.41 -25.93
C SER A 116 -2.82 49.90 -27.39
N TRP A 117 -2.68 48.98 -28.36
CA TRP A 117 -2.80 49.29 -29.78
C TRP A 117 -4.27 49.54 -30.18
N ARG A 118 -5.20 48.74 -29.65
CA ARG A 118 -6.65 48.90 -29.90
C ARG A 118 -7.22 50.21 -29.35
N SER A 119 -6.73 50.72 -28.22
CA SER A 119 -7.18 52.02 -27.68
C SER A 119 -6.69 53.21 -28.51
N ARG A 120 -5.57 53.05 -29.23
CA ARG A 120 -4.98 54.10 -30.07
C ARG A 120 -5.71 54.29 -31.41
N ILE A 121 -6.28 53.22 -31.96
CA ILE A 121 -6.95 53.24 -33.28
C ILE A 121 -8.37 53.82 -33.19
N ARG A 122 -8.98 53.87 -31.99
CA ARG A 122 -10.32 54.43 -31.76
C ARG A 122 -10.28 55.92 -31.39
N ARG A 123 -9.56 56.75 -32.17
CA ARG A 123 -9.76 58.21 -32.13
C ARG A 123 -10.71 58.60 -33.28
N PRO A 124 -11.85 59.25 -33.01
CA PRO A 124 -12.74 59.70 -34.08
C PRO A 124 -12.05 60.81 -34.89
N GLY A 125 -12.09 60.69 -36.23
CA GLY A 125 -11.53 61.67 -37.14
C GLY A 125 -12.21 63.04 -37.05
N PRO A 126 -11.53 64.13 -37.44
CA PRO A 126 -12.08 65.47 -37.33
C PRO A 126 -13.29 65.64 -38.27
N THR A 127 -14.37 66.23 -37.77
CA THR A 127 -15.56 66.57 -38.54
C THR A 127 -15.24 67.68 -39.56
N PRO A 128 -15.65 67.56 -40.84
CA PRO A 128 -15.48 68.64 -41.81
C PRO A 128 -16.50 69.76 -41.53
N SER A 129 -16.02 71.00 -41.53
CA SER A 129 -16.83 72.22 -41.44
C SER A 129 -16.92 72.88 -42.82
N GLY A 130 -18.15 73.19 -43.25
CA GLY A 130 -18.50 73.92 -44.48
C GLY A 130 -19.92 73.52 -44.89
N ALA A 131 -20.87 74.41 -45.19
CA ALA A 131 -20.86 75.86 -45.37
C ALA A 131 -22.22 76.45 -44.93
#